data_AF-A0A8S4GTL8-F1
#
_entry.id   AF-A0A8S4GTL8-F1
#
_cell.length_a   1.000
_cell.length_b   1.000
_cell.length_c   1.000
_cell.angle_alpha   90.00
_cell.angle_beta   90.00
_cell.angle_gamma   90.00
#
_symmetry.space_group_name_H-M   'P 1'
#
loop_
_entity.id
_entity.type
_entity.pdbx_description
1 polymer ?
#
loop_
_entity_poly.entity_id
_entity_poly.type
_entity_poly.pdbx_seq_one_letter_code
_entity_poly.pdbx_strand_id
1 'polypeptide(L)'
;MGFNPHAEPSARQALPVPSSEDLAAVRAWLAAQNTEAENVQERTTDTPTSRRPRVLLGLTGSVASIKAAQLCAGLAQFAEIRVVATTSAQHFIAASGDRLPKQCLPILTDGHEWALWQRRGDPVLHVELRKWADALVIAPLSANTLAKLASGLCDDLLSCVVRAWDWRRPVLVAPAMNTLMWASPCTDRQLSVLRGLGARVVEPVTKVLMCGDAGAGAMAEPSDVVKHAKALFEAGVVSEQSSGVGDMAAFSSGQAASRMAAVITQDTHGGEMAMDK
;
A
#
# COMPACT_ATOMS: atom_id res chain seq x y z
N MET A 1 18.12 39.76 -17.00
CA MET A 1 18.21 38.62 -16.07
C MET A 1 19.08 37.56 -16.74
N GLY A 2 20.29 37.34 -16.23
CA GLY A 2 21.26 36.43 -16.86
C GLY A 2 20.93 34.97 -16.56
N PHE A 3 20.84 34.16 -17.62
CA PHE A 3 20.75 32.72 -17.53
C PHE A 3 22.11 32.20 -17.04
N ASN A 4 22.15 31.52 -15.90
CA ASN A 4 23.36 30.89 -15.37
C ASN A 4 23.40 29.42 -15.85
N PRO A 5 24.22 29.06 -16.86
CA PRO A 5 24.34 27.68 -17.34
C PRO A 5 25.09 26.76 -16.35
N HIS A 6 25.57 27.29 -15.23
CA HIS A 6 26.23 26.57 -14.14
C HIS A 6 25.40 26.53 -12.85
N ALA A 7 24.08 26.73 -12.93
CA ALA A 7 23.22 26.38 -11.81
C ALA A 7 23.36 24.87 -11.58
N GLU A 8 24.05 24.49 -10.50
CA GLU A 8 24.13 23.11 -10.08
C GLU A 8 22.71 22.53 -10.03
N PRO A 9 22.46 21.30 -10.54
CA PRO A 9 21.17 20.67 -10.36
C PRO A 9 20.92 20.67 -8.86
N SER A 10 19.86 21.36 -8.40
CA SER A 10 19.52 21.49 -6.98
C SER A 10 19.75 20.14 -6.34
N ALA A 11 20.72 20.04 -5.43
CA ALA A 11 21.22 18.78 -4.90
C ALA A 11 20.01 17.87 -4.64
N ARG A 12 19.87 16.79 -5.44
CA ARG A 12 18.88 15.74 -5.12
C ARG A 12 19.20 15.38 -3.69
N GLN A 13 18.30 15.71 -2.77
CA GLN A 13 18.50 15.47 -1.35
C GLN A 13 18.88 14.00 -1.22
N ALA A 14 20.15 13.72 -0.88
CA ALA A 14 20.64 12.36 -0.85
C ALA A 14 19.71 11.58 0.08
N LEU A 15 19.13 10.48 -0.41
CA LEU A 15 18.23 9.66 0.39
C LEU A 15 18.96 9.30 1.69
N PRO A 16 18.31 9.42 2.86
CA PRO A 16 18.93 9.05 4.12
C PRO A 16 19.49 7.62 4.01
N VAL A 17 20.80 7.48 4.15
CA VAL A 17 21.46 6.17 4.10
C VAL A 17 21.13 5.44 5.39
N PRO A 18 20.59 4.21 5.34
CA PRO A 18 20.30 3.44 6.54
C PRO A 18 21.57 3.16 7.34
N SER A 19 21.46 3.03 8.66
CA SER A 19 22.61 2.70 9.51
C SER A 19 23.14 1.30 9.19
N SER A 20 24.42 1.05 9.52
CA SER A 20 25.02 -0.28 9.35
C SER A 20 24.31 -1.35 10.17
N GLU A 21 23.81 -1.00 11.36
CA GLU A 21 23.01 -1.87 12.21
C GLU A 21 21.67 -2.22 11.56
N ASP A 22 20.96 -1.22 11.02
CA ASP A 22 19.69 -1.45 10.30
C ASP A 22 19.90 -2.33 9.07
N LEU A 23 20.95 -2.08 8.27
CA LEU A 23 21.27 -2.90 7.12
C LEU A 23 21.60 -4.34 7.52
N ALA A 24 22.36 -4.54 8.60
CA ALA A 24 22.66 -5.87 9.11
C ALA A 24 21.39 -6.61 9.54
N ALA A 25 20.47 -5.92 10.24
CA ALA A 25 19.19 -6.49 10.65
C ALA A 25 18.32 -6.90 9.44
N VAL A 26 18.26 -6.07 8.40
CA VAL A 26 17.50 -6.40 7.18
C VAL A 26 18.15 -7.55 6.40
N ARG A 27 19.49 -7.59 6.30
CA ARG A 27 20.20 -8.72 5.66
C ARG A 27 19.98 -10.03 6.42
N ALA A 28 20.05 -10.01 7.75
CA ALA A 28 19.80 -11.17 8.59
C ALA A 28 18.37 -11.69 8.40
N TRP A 29 17.39 -10.78 8.31
CA TRP A 29 16.02 -11.16 7.97
C TRP A 29 15.93 -11.81 6.59
N LEU A 30 16.46 -11.16 5.54
CA LEU A 30 16.41 -11.69 4.17
C LEU A 30 17.02 -13.10 4.09
N ALA A 31 18.13 -13.33 4.80
CA ALA A 31 18.75 -14.64 4.88
C ALA A 31 17.82 -15.69 5.54
N ALA A 32 17.15 -15.33 6.64
CA ALA A 32 16.20 -16.22 7.30
C ALA A 32 15.02 -16.64 6.41
N GLN A 33 14.57 -15.75 5.51
CA GLN A 33 13.48 -16.05 4.57
C GLN A 33 13.85 -17.12 3.55
N ASN A 34 15.08 -17.08 3.06
CA ASN A 34 15.56 -18.07 2.11
C ASN A 34 15.64 -19.45 2.76
N THR A 35 16.13 -19.51 4.00
CA THR A 35 16.19 -20.77 4.77
C THR A 35 14.79 -21.32 5.08
N GLU A 36 13.81 -20.46 5.40
CA GLU A 36 12.41 -20.92 5.54
C GLU A 36 11.86 -21.50 4.24
N ALA A 37 12.10 -20.84 3.10
CA ALA A 37 11.63 -21.30 1.80
C ALA A 37 12.24 -22.66 1.40
N GLU A 38 13.55 -22.84 1.62
CA GLU A 38 14.25 -24.10 1.38
C GLU A 38 13.70 -25.25 2.25
N ASN A 39 13.47 -24.98 3.54
CA ASN A 39 12.95 -25.99 4.48
C ASN A 39 11.49 -26.39 4.21
N VAL A 40 10.66 -25.50 3.66
CA VAL A 40 9.29 -25.83 3.25
C VAL A 40 9.28 -26.73 2.01
N GLN A 41 10.26 -26.55 1.11
CA GLN A 41 10.38 -27.35 -0.10
C GLN A 41 10.78 -28.81 0.18
N GLU A 42 11.46 -29.08 1.31
CA GLU A 42 11.87 -30.43 1.74
C GLU A 42 10.81 -31.17 2.56
N ARG A 43 9.83 -30.48 3.17
CA ARG A 43 8.74 -31.12 3.92
C ARG A 43 7.61 -31.55 2.99
N THR A 44 7.71 -32.77 2.48
CA THR A 44 6.54 -33.46 1.91
C THR A 44 5.68 -33.96 3.07
N THR A 45 4.43 -33.47 3.14
CA THR A 45 3.44 -33.77 4.19
C THR A 45 3.71 -33.14 5.55
N ASP A 46 3.11 -31.97 5.84
CA ASP A 46 2.59 -31.76 7.20
C ASP A 46 1.55 -30.63 7.35
N THR A 47 0.71 -30.88 8.35
CA THR A 47 -0.41 -30.11 8.91
C THR A 47 -0.17 -28.60 9.00
N PRO A 48 -1.16 -27.72 8.68
CA PRO A 48 -0.98 -26.27 8.71
C PRO A 48 -0.73 -25.81 10.15
N THR A 49 0.53 -25.56 10.49
CA THR A 49 0.87 -24.81 11.69
C THR A 49 0.43 -23.35 11.47
N SER A 50 -0.51 -22.88 12.29
CA SER A 50 -1.01 -21.51 12.24
C SER A 50 0.10 -20.53 12.65
N ARG A 51 0.99 -20.18 11.72
CA ARG A 51 1.94 -19.08 11.91
C ARG A 51 1.20 -17.76 12.05
N ARG A 52 1.79 -16.80 12.77
CA ARG A 52 1.20 -15.47 12.90
C ARG A 52 1.10 -14.81 11.50
N PRO A 53 0.03 -14.05 11.22
CA PRO A 53 -0.07 -13.29 9.99
C PRO A 53 1.08 -12.29 9.85
N ARG A 54 1.58 -12.10 8.63
CA ARG A 54 2.64 -11.13 8.30
C ARG A 54 2.02 -9.90 7.65
N VAL A 55 2.12 -8.76 8.31
CA VAL A 55 1.56 -7.47 7.85
C VAL A 55 2.69 -6.55 7.43
N LEU A 56 2.61 -6.06 6.19
CA LEU A 56 3.41 -4.92 5.77
C LEU A 56 2.64 -3.62 6.03
N LEU A 57 3.17 -2.77 6.90
CA LEU A 57 2.62 -1.45 7.20
C LEU A 57 3.34 -0.38 6.36
N GLY A 58 2.62 0.27 5.46
CA GLY A 58 3.06 1.44 4.71
C GLY A 58 2.66 2.75 5.41
N LEU A 59 3.62 3.62 5.66
CA LEU A 59 3.44 4.96 6.22
C LEU A 59 3.76 6.00 5.12
N THR A 60 2.87 6.95 4.88
CA THR A 60 3.03 7.94 3.81
C THR A 60 3.02 9.38 4.33
N GLY A 61 3.26 10.36 3.44
CA GLY A 61 3.41 11.78 3.78
C GLY A 61 2.11 12.45 4.22
N SER A 62 1.67 12.17 5.44
CA SER A 62 0.55 12.83 6.11
C SER A 62 0.91 13.07 7.58
N VAL A 63 0.38 14.15 8.17
CA VAL A 63 0.59 14.46 9.59
C VAL A 63 0.15 13.29 10.48
N ALA A 64 -0.83 12.49 10.06
CA ALA A 64 -1.27 11.30 10.77
C ALA A 64 -0.16 10.23 10.98
N SER A 65 0.98 10.32 10.28
CA SER A 65 2.14 9.45 10.50
C SER A 65 2.78 9.65 11.87
N ILE A 66 2.46 10.73 12.62
CA ILE A 66 2.80 10.83 14.04
C ILE A 66 2.21 9.67 14.87
N LYS A 67 1.12 9.04 14.39
CA LYS A 67 0.47 7.91 15.06
C LYS A 67 1.10 6.54 14.74
N ALA A 68 2.26 6.51 14.09
CA ALA A 68 2.93 5.28 13.66
C ALA A 68 3.18 4.29 14.82
N ALA A 69 3.63 4.79 15.99
CA ALA A 69 3.89 3.94 17.15
C ALA A 69 2.62 3.21 17.64
N GLN A 70 1.47 3.89 17.64
CA GLN A 70 0.17 3.32 18.04
C GLN A 70 -0.31 2.25 17.05
N LEU A 71 -0.20 2.52 15.75
CA LEU A 71 -0.53 1.54 14.70
C LEU A 71 0.35 0.29 14.81
N CYS A 72 1.67 0.49 14.96
CA CYS A 72 2.63 -0.60 15.14
C CYS A 72 2.28 -1.43 16.37
N ALA A 73 2.06 -0.79 17.51
CA ALA A 73 1.73 -1.48 18.76
C ALA A 73 0.42 -2.28 18.66
N GLY A 74 -0.62 -1.74 18.03
CA GLY A 74 -1.90 -2.43 17.87
C GLY A 74 -1.84 -3.62 16.92
N LEU A 75 -1.24 -3.45 15.74
CA LEU A 75 -1.07 -4.55 14.78
C LEU A 75 -0.18 -5.66 15.36
N ALA A 76 0.83 -5.29 16.16
CA ALA A 76 1.84 -6.21 16.69
C ALA A 76 1.28 -7.21 17.70
N GLN A 77 0.07 -6.95 18.21
CA GLN A 77 -0.65 -7.85 19.11
C GLN A 77 -1.07 -9.15 18.42
N PHE A 78 -1.33 -9.12 17.11
CA PHE A 78 -1.78 -10.30 16.38
C PHE A 78 -0.89 -10.68 15.19
N ALA A 79 -0.11 -9.77 14.64
CA ALA A 79 0.72 -9.99 13.46
C ALA A 79 2.22 -9.79 13.70
N GLU A 80 3.04 -10.42 12.85
CA GLU A 80 4.42 -10.01 12.57
C GLU A 80 4.39 -8.80 11.62
N ILE A 81 5.18 -7.76 11.89
CA ILE A 81 5.11 -6.50 11.14
C ILE A 81 6.45 -6.11 10.57
N ARG A 82 6.42 -5.63 9.32
CA ARG A 82 7.47 -4.78 8.77
C ARG A 82 6.89 -3.44 8.38
N VAL A 83 7.65 -2.39 8.59
CA VAL A 83 7.21 -1.02 8.35
C VAL A 83 8.00 -0.46 7.17
N VAL A 84 7.31 0.11 6.19
CA VAL A 84 7.88 0.89 5.10
C VAL A 84 7.39 2.32 5.23
N ALA A 85 8.30 3.29 5.17
CA ALA A 85 7.95 4.71 5.22
C ALA A 85 8.46 5.44 3.99
N THR A 86 7.60 6.23 3.35
CA THR A 86 8.04 7.14 2.29
C THR A 86 8.92 8.24 2.88
N THR A 87 9.77 8.85 2.05
CA THR A 87 10.60 9.99 2.46
C THR A 87 9.79 11.08 3.17
N SER A 88 8.61 11.44 2.66
CA SER A 88 7.74 12.43 3.30
C SER A 88 7.15 11.97 4.65
N ALA A 89 6.92 10.68 4.86
CA ALA A 89 6.42 10.15 6.13
C ALA A 89 7.45 10.30 7.25
N GLN A 90 8.74 10.17 6.93
CA GLN A 90 9.84 10.22 7.91
C GLN A 90 9.88 11.56 8.66
N HIS A 91 9.52 12.68 8.02
CA HIS A 91 9.44 13.98 8.70
C HIS A 91 8.48 13.97 9.88
N PHE A 92 7.29 13.38 9.71
CA PHE A 92 6.27 13.33 10.76
C PHE A 92 6.59 12.29 11.83
N ILE A 93 7.14 11.14 11.43
CA ILE A 93 7.57 10.10 12.37
C ILE A 93 8.65 10.67 13.29
N ALA A 94 9.67 11.33 12.73
CA ALA A 94 10.72 11.97 13.51
C ALA A 94 10.17 13.08 14.43
N ALA A 95 9.23 13.90 13.93
CA ALA A 95 8.62 14.98 14.71
C ALA A 95 7.72 14.49 15.86
N SER A 96 7.24 13.25 15.82
CA SER A 96 6.38 12.71 16.89
C SER A 96 7.10 12.56 18.23
N GLY A 97 8.41 12.28 18.22
CA GLY A 97 9.19 11.93 19.41
C GLY A 97 8.90 10.54 19.98
N ASP A 98 7.91 9.82 19.44
CA ASP A 98 7.52 8.50 19.90
C ASP A 98 8.49 7.41 19.40
N ARG A 99 8.78 6.43 20.26
CA ARG A 99 9.56 5.25 19.89
C ARG A 99 8.64 4.14 19.39
N LEU A 100 8.92 3.63 18.20
CA LEU A 100 8.22 2.44 17.69
C LEU A 100 8.60 1.19 18.51
N PRO A 101 7.69 0.20 18.61
CA PRO A 101 8.03 -1.10 19.19
C PRO A 101 9.25 -1.73 18.50
N LYS A 102 10.15 -2.34 19.28
CA LYS A 102 11.41 -2.91 18.76
C LYS A 102 11.19 -3.90 17.61
N GLN A 103 10.14 -4.71 17.69
CA GLN A 103 9.78 -5.69 16.65
C GLN A 103 9.28 -5.08 15.34
N CYS A 104 9.01 -3.78 15.31
CA CYS A 104 8.62 -3.03 14.10
C CYS A 104 9.79 -2.26 13.48
N LEU A 105 10.99 -2.39 14.05
CA LEU A 105 12.22 -1.79 13.55
C LEU A 105 13.06 -2.82 12.78
N PRO A 106 13.87 -2.38 11.79
CA PRO A 106 13.98 -1.01 11.31
C PRO A 106 12.79 -0.57 10.43
N ILE A 107 12.59 0.75 10.33
CA ILE A 107 11.69 1.32 9.32
C ILE A 107 12.40 1.27 7.97
N LEU A 108 11.82 0.54 7.01
CA LEU A 108 12.37 0.37 5.68
C LEU A 108 12.05 1.60 4.81
N THR A 109 13.02 2.01 4.01
CA THR A 109 12.99 3.24 3.22
C THR A 109 13.63 3.01 1.85
N ASP A 110 13.49 3.96 0.94
CA ASP A 110 14.12 3.94 -0.38
C ASP A 110 15.65 3.70 -0.29
N GLY A 111 16.30 4.22 0.75
CA GLY A 111 17.74 4.01 0.99
C GLY A 111 18.11 2.55 1.26
N HIS A 112 17.21 1.75 1.85
CA HIS A 112 17.45 0.32 2.08
C HIS A 112 17.48 -0.48 0.78
N GLU A 113 16.61 -0.14 -0.17
CA GLU A 113 16.55 -0.84 -1.45
C GLU A 113 17.88 -0.76 -2.19
N TRP A 114 18.40 0.45 -2.36
CA TRP A 114 19.65 0.69 -3.06
C TRP A 114 20.89 0.27 -2.28
N ALA A 115 20.84 0.25 -0.93
CA ALA A 115 21.94 -0.27 -0.12
C ALA A 115 22.03 -1.81 -0.18
N LEU A 116 20.92 -2.51 -0.37
CA LEU A 116 20.88 -3.97 -0.41
C LEU A 116 21.20 -4.55 -1.79
N TRP A 117 20.78 -3.88 -2.86
CA TRP A 117 21.02 -4.31 -4.24
C TRP A 117 22.29 -3.64 -4.80
N GLN A 118 23.42 -4.35 -4.77
CA GLN A 118 24.71 -3.86 -5.28
C GLN A 118 25.11 -4.54 -6.59
N ARG A 119 24.64 -5.77 -6.81
CA ARG A 119 24.94 -6.56 -8.00
C ARG A 119 23.78 -7.44 -8.41
N ARG A 120 23.83 -7.93 -9.65
CA ARG A 120 22.87 -8.92 -10.14
C ARG A 120 22.90 -10.17 -9.25
N GLY A 121 21.72 -10.66 -8.91
CA GLY A 121 21.53 -11.80 -8.00
C GLY A 121 21.29 -11.38 -6.54
N ASP A 122 21.56 -10.14 -6.17
CA ASP A 122 21.18 -9.63 -4.85
C ASP A 122 19.64 -9.54 -4.73
N PRO A 123 19.09 -9.72 -3.51
CA PRO A 123 17.66 -9.61 -3.28
C PRO A 123 17.15 -8.21 -3.60
N VAL A 124 15.98 -8.14 -4.26
CA VAL A 124 15.29 -6.89 -4.57
C VAL A 124 14.27 -6.62 -3.46
N LEU A 125 14.51 -5.61 -2.63
CA LEU A 125 13.79 -5.43 -1.37
C LEU A 125 12.26 -5.35 -1.53
N HIS A 126 11.74 -4.54 -2.46
CA HIS A 126 10.29 -4.47 -2.68
C HIS A 126 9.66 -5.82 -3.08
N VAL A 127 10.40 -6.65 -3.83
CA VAL A 127 9.94 -7.98 -4.22
C VAL A 127 9.90 -8.91 -3.01
N GLU A 128 10.93 -8.87 -2.16
CA GLU A 128 11.02 -9.71 -0.97
C GLU A 128 9.96 -9.33 0.08
N LEU A 129 9.71 -8.03 0.27
CA LEU A 129 8.62 -7.55 1.12
C LEU A 129 7.25 -8.01 0.61
N ARG A 130 7.03 -7.92 -0.71
CA ARG A 130 5.79 -8.40 -1.34
C ARG A 130 5.60 -9.91 -1.15
N LYS A 131 6.65 -10.71 -1.32
CA LYS A 131 6.59 -12.16 -1.10
C LYS A 131 6.26 -12.50 0.35
N TRP A 132 6.93 -11.82 1.28
CA TRP A 132 6.80 -12.04 2.73
C TRP A 132 5.42 -11.73 3.29
N ALA A 133 4.80 -10.65 2.84
CA ALA A 133 3.59 -10.12 3.46
C ALA A 133 2.32 -10.88 3.04
N ASP A 134 1.50 -11.24 4.02
CA ASP A 134 0.17 -11.84 3.81
C ASP A 134 -0.89 -10.75 3.55
N ALA A 135 -0.70 -9.57 4.12
CA ALA A 135 -1.52 -8.39 3.82
C ALA A 135 -0.70 -7.10 3.82
N LEU A 136 -1.22 -6.09 3.14
CA LEU A 136 -0.70 -4.74 3.09
C LEU A 136 -1.67 -3.79 3.79
N VAL A 137 -1.16 -2.99 4.74
CA VAL A 137 -1.90 -1.91 5.39
C VAL A 137 -1.19 -0.60 5.08
N ILE A 138 -1.84 0.38 4.45
CA ILE A 138 -1.29 1.72 4.24
C ILE A 138 -2.05 2.71 5.10
N ALA A 139 -1.45 3.14 6.21
CA ALA A 139 -2.08 3.98 7.21
C ALA A 139 -1.03 4.88 7.88
N PRO A 140 -0.99 6.20 7.59
CA PRO A 140 -1.89 6.91 6.67
C PRO A 140 -1.57 6.66 5.19
N LEU A 141 -2.60 6.76 4.34
CA LEU A 141 -2.51 6.96 2.90
C LEU A 141 -2.71 8.44 2.55
N SER A 142 -1.64 9.11 2.13
CA SER A 142 -1.64 10.49 1.66
C SER A 142 -2.28 10.59 0.27
N ALA A 143 -2.81 11.76 -0.09
CA ALA A 143 -3.35 11.99 -1.43
C ALA A 143 -2.31 11.78 -2.55
N ASN A 144 -1.04 12.13 -2.30
CA ASN A 144 0.04 11.93 -3.26
C ASN A 144 0.28 10.44 -3.53
N THR A 145 0.43 9.64 -2.47
CA THR A 145 0.56 8.19 -2.64
C THR A 145 -0.69 7.58 -3.24
N LEU A 146 -1.90 8.01 -2.85
CA LEU A 146 -3.15 7.59 -3.48
C LEU A 146 -3.13 7.82 -5.00
N ALA A 147 -2.71 9.01 -5.44
CA ALA A 147 -2.58 9.34 -6.86
C ALA A 147 -1.57 8.44 -7.59
N LYS A 148 -0.41 8.17 -6.96
CA LYS A 148 0.60 7.24 -7.49
C LYS A 148 0.03 5.84 -7.67
N LEU A 149 -0.61 5.30 -6.63
CA LEU A 149 -1.15 3.95 -6.63
C LEU A 149 -2.28 3.79 -7.67
N ALA A 150 -3.19 4.76 -7.74
CA ALA A 150 -4.29 4.74 -8.71
C ALA A 150 -3.79 4.85 -10.16
N SER A 151 -2.63 5.46 -10.39
CA SER A 151 -2.03 5.63 -11.72
C SER A 151 -0.98 4.56 -12.05
N GLY A 152 -0.69 3.64 -11.13
CA GLY A 152 0.32 2.59 -11.31
C GLY A 152 1.77 3.10 -11.30
N LEU A 153 2.04 4.25 -10.69
CA LEU A 153 3.40 4.78 -10.50
C LEU A 153 4.13 3.99 -9.40
N CYS A 154 5.43 3.76 -9.59
CA CYS A 154 6.30 3.00 -8.69
C CYS A 154 7.72 3.61 -8.66
N ASP A 155 7.87 4.71 -7.93
CA ASP A 155 9.08 5.53 -7.87
C ASP A 155 9.68 5.63 -6.45
N ASP A 156 9.07 4.94 -5.49
CA ASP A 156 9.55 4.77 -4.11
C ASP A 156 9.32 3.31 -3.65
N LEU A 157 10.00 2.90 -2.57
CA LEU A 157 9.97 1.52 -2.07
C LEU A 157 8.52 1.02 -1.86
N LEU A 158 7.67 1.86 -1.25
CA LEU A 158 6.28 1.49 -0.97
C LEU A 158 5.48 1.30 -2.26
N SER A 159 5.54 2.26 -3.18
CA SER A 159 4.80 2.19 -4.45
C SER A 159 5.30 1.06 -5.35
N CYS A 160 6.60 0.73 -5.32
CA CYS A 160 7.16 -0.48 -5.95
C CYS A 160 6.56 -1.76 -5.37
N VAL A 161 6.42 -1.87 -4.03
CA VAL A 161 5.74 -3.01 -3.41
C VAL A 161 4.29 -3.12 -3.88
N VAL A 162 3.54 -2.01 -3.87
CA VAL A 162 2.12 -2.02 -4.30
C VAL A 162 1.99 -2.38 -5.78
N ARG A 163 2.88 -1.87 -6.63
CA ARG A 163 2.84 -2.13 -8.07
C ARG A 163 3.07 -3.60 -8.41
N ALA A 164 3.87 -4.29 -7.59
CA ALA A 164 4.15 -5.72 -7.67
C ALA A 164 3.19 -6.58 -6.83
N TRP A 165 2.20 -5.97 -6.19
CA TRP A 165 1.31 -6.66 -5.25
C TRP A 165 0.40 -7.67 -5.94
N ASP A 166 0.18 -8.81 -5.29
CA ASP A 166 -0.82 -9.78 -5.68
C ASP A 166 -2.16 -9.41 -5.03
N TRP A 167 -3.08 -8.84 -5.81
CA TRP A 167 -4.36 -8.33 -5.32
C TRP A 167 -5.33 -9.39 -4.79
N ARG A 168 -4.97 -10.69 -4.88
CA ARG A 168 -5.66 -11.75 -4.13
C ARG A 168 -5.38 -11.66 -2.63
N ARG A 169 -4.26 -11.05 -2.23
CA ARG A 169 -3.90 -10.80 -0.83
C ARG A 169 -4.55 -9.49 -0.34
N PRO A 170 -5.07 -9.44 0.90
CA PRO A 170 -5.77 -8.28 1.42
C PRO A 170 -4.92 -6.99 1.38
N VAL A 171 -5.55 -5.91 0.94
CA VAL A 171 -5.01 -4.54 1.01
C VAL A 171 -6.00 -3.67 1.79
N LEU A 172 -5.53 -3.05 2.88
CA LEU A 172 -6.25 -2.06 3.65
C LEU A 172 -5.58 -0.70 3.48
N VAL A 173 -6.36 0.35 3.24
CA VAL A 173 -5.85 1.72 3.20
C VAL A 173 -6.66 2.62 4.13
N ALA A 174 -5.99 3.51 4.86
CA ALA A 174 -6.61 4.51 5.73
C ALA A 174 -6.19 5.92 5.25
N PRO A 175 -6.99 6.56 4.37
CA PRO A 175 -6.67 7.89 3.87
C PRO A 175 -6.56 8.94 4.97
N ALA A 176 -5.63 9.88 4.81
CA ALA A 176 -5.45 10.99 5.74
C ALA A 176 -4.94 12.24 5.01
N MET A 177 -5.81 13.23 4.84
CA MET A 177 -5.54 14.45 4.09
C MET A 177 -6.44 15.61 4.55
N ASN A 178 -6.11 16.84 4.16
CA ASN A 178 -6.96 18.00 4.45
C ASN A 178 -8.36 17.84 3.82
N THR A 179 -9.39 18.47 4.41
CA THR A 179 -10.79 18.40 3.94
C THR A 179 -10.96 18.76 2.47
N LEU A 180 -10.27 19.78 1.96
CA LEU A 180 -10.36 20.18 0.56
C LEU A 180 -9.73 19.15 -0.37
N MET A 181 -8.66 18.48 0.08
CA MET A 181 -8.07 17.36 -0.64
C MET A 181 -9.03 16.16 -0.64
N TRP A 182 -9.66 15.87 0.50
CA TRP A 182 -10.63 14.78 0.62
C TRP A 182 -11.86 15.00 -0.26
N ALA A 183 -12.42 16.20 -0.26
CA ALA A 183 -13.57 16.58 -1.07
C ALA A 183 -13.26 16.73 -2.57
N SER A 184 -11.99 16.63 -2.98
CA SER A 184 -11.60 16.72 -4.38
C SER A 184 -12.17 15.56 -5.20
N PRO A 185 -12.74 15.80 -6.40
CA PRO A 185 -13.16 14.74 -7.31
C PRO A 185 -12.02 13.78 -7.69
N CYS A 186 -10.76 14.22 -7.63
CA CYS A 186 -9.61 13.35 -7.87
C CYS A 186 -9.52 12.24 -6.82
N THR A 187 -9.74 12.56 -5.55
CA THR A 187 -9.66 11.62 -4.44
C THR A 187 -10.70 10.52 -4.60
N ASP A 188 -11.95 10.88 -4.91
CA ASP A 188 -13.02 9.91 -5.11
C ASP A 188 -12.75 8.97 -6.30
N ARG A 189 -12.30 9.51 -7.44
CA ARG A 189 -11.92 8.71 -8.61
C ARG A 189 -10.77 7.74 -8.29
N GLN A 190 -9.73 8.22 -7.62
CA GLN A 190 -8.56 7.41 -7.27
C GLN A 190 -8.90 6.32 -6.25
N LEU A 191 -9.73 6.62 -5.24
CA LEU A 191 -10.23 5.61 -4.31
C LEU A 191 -11.09 4.58 -5.02
N SER A 192 -11.90 5.00 -6.00
CA SER A 192 -12.69 4.07 -6.82
C SER A 192 -11.83 3.08 -7.59
N VAL A 193 -10.67 3.52 -8.14
CA VAL A 193 -9.69 2.62 -8.75
C VAL A 193 -9.16 1.60 -7.73
N LEU A 194 -8.71 2.05 -6.57
CA LEU A 194 -8.19 1.15 -5.52
C LEU A 194 -9.25 0.15 -5.03
N ARG A 195 -10.49 0.60 -4.82
CA ARG A 195 -11.62 -0.27 -4.48
C ARG A 195 -11.88 -1.30 -5.58
N GLY A 196 -11.81 -0.89 -6.85
CA GLY A 196 -11.95 -1.79 -8.00
C GLY A 196 -10.86 -2.86 -8.09
N LEU A 197 -9.65 -2.56 -7.60
CA LEU A 197 -8.55 -3.53 -7.46
C LEU A 197 -8.72 -4.47 -6.25
N GLY A 198 -9.69 -4.22 -5.38
CA GLY A 198 -9.97 -5.03 -4.18
C GLY A 198 -9.50 -4.42 -2.86
N ALA A 199 -8.91 -3.21 -2.88
CA ALA A 199 -8.52 -2.54 -1.65
C ALA A 199 -9.75 -2.22 -0.76
N ARG A 200 -9.59 -2.39 0.54
CA ARG A 200 -10.55 -1.97 1.56
C ARG A 200 -10.13 -0.61 2.09
N VAL A 201 -11.07 0.34 2.10
CA VAL A 201 -10.82 1.72 2.55
C VAL A 201 -11.42 1.87 3.95
N VAL A 202 -10.60 2.30 4.92
CA VAL A 202 -11.07 2.80 6.22
C VAL A 202 -11.34 4.28 6.04
N GLU A 203 -12.62 4.65 5.99
CA GLU A 203 -13.03 6.03 5.73
C GLU A 203 -12.48 6.99 6.80
N PRO A 204 -12.04 8.20 6.42
CA PRO A 204 -11.57 9.19 7.37
C PRO A 204 -12.71 9.71 8.24
N VAL A 205 -12.36 10.27 9.40
CA VAL A 205 -13.29 10.86 10.36
C VAL A 205 -13.39 12.38 10.17
N THR A 206 -14.51 12.95 10.62
CA THR A 206 -14.69 14.40 10.69
C THR A 206 -14.13 14.92 12.01
N LYS A 207 -13.12 15.80 11.95
CA LYS A 207 -12.51 16.47 13.11
C LYS A 207 -12.08 17.88 12.74
N VAL A 208 -11.76 18.71 13.74
CA VAL A 208 -10.98 19.92 13.52
C VAL A 208 -9.57 19.49 13.12
N LEU A 209 -9.16 19.83 11.90
CA LEU A 209 -7.87 19.47 11.34
C LEU A 209 -6.77 20.40 11.85
N MET A 210 -5.50 20.01 11.65
CA MET A 210 -4.34 20.81 12.07
C MET A 210 -4.29 22.21 11.42
N CYS A 211 -4.99 22.42 10.31
CA CYS A 211 -5.13 23.74 9.66
C CYS A 211 -6.22 24.63 10.28
N GLY A 212 -7.02 24.12 11.24
CA GLY A 212 -8.13 24.84 11.87
C GLY A 212 -9.50 24.57 11.25
N ASP A 213 -9.57 23.96 10.06
CA ASP A 213 -10.84 23.63 9.40
C ASP A 213 -11.53 22.44 10.07
N ALA A 214 -12.85 22.53 10.28
CA ALA A 214 -13.67 21.37 10.63
C ALA A 214 -14.14 20.66 9.34
N GLY A 215 -13.81 19.37 9.20
CA GLY A 215 -14.26 18.60 8.04
C GLY A 215 -13.75 17.15 8.03
N ALA A 216 -14.25 16.37 7.07
CA ALA A 216 -13.79 15.00 6.85
C ALA A 216 -12.38 14.97 6.24
N GLY A 217 -11.57 13.98 6.58
CA GLY A 217 -10.22 13.81 6.00
C GLY A 217 -9.15 13.44 7.02
N ALA A 218 -9.44 13.58 8.32
CA ALA A 218 -8.59 13.05 9.37
C ALA A 218 -8.57 11.52 9.30
N MET A 219 -7.39 10.91 9.44
CA MET A 219 -7.27 9.45 9.51
C MET A 219 -8.20 8.91 10.62
N ALA A 220 -8.85 7.77 10.36
CA ALA A 220 -9.49 6.98 11.40
C ALA A 220 -8.53 6.72 12.57
N GLU A 221 -9.07 6.48 13.77
CA GLU A 221 -8.20 6.21 14.91
C GLU A 221 -7.40 4.92 14.70
N PRO A 222 -6.15 4.83 15.19
CA PRO A 222 -5.32 3.64 15.03
C PRO A 222 -6.02 2.36 15.48
N SER A 223 -6.82 2.41 16.55
CA SER A 223 -7.63 1.29 17.03
C SER A 223 -8.64 0.79 15.98
N ASP A 224 -9.25 1.70 15.22
CA ASP A 224 -10.20 1.34 14.17
C ASP A 224 -9.47 0.72 12.99
N VAL A 225 -8.34 1.30 12.56
CA VAL A 225 -7.49 0.72 11.50
C VAL A 225 -7.04 -0.70 11.88
N VAL A 226 -6.58 -0.90 13.12
CA VAL A 226 -6.17 -2.19 13.66
C VAL A 226 -7.32 -3.19 13.68
N LYS A 227 -8.53 -2.76 14.09
CA LYS A 227 -9.74 -3.59 14.07
C LYS A 227 -10.09 -4.03 12.65
N HIS A 228 -10.08 -3.13 11.69
CA HIS A 228 -10.32 -3.44 10.28
C HIS A 228 -9.26 -4.38 9.71
N ALA A 229 -7.99 -4.18 10.05
CA ALA A 229 -6.89 -5.07 9.64
C ALA A 229 -7.07 -6.49 10.19
N LYS A 230 -7.42 -6.62 11.47
CA LYS A 230 -7.67 -7.92 12.11
C LYS A 230 -8.83 -8.67 11.43
N ALA A 231 -9.94 -7.97 11.17
CA ALA A 231 -11.10 -8.55 10.50
C ALA A 231 -10.79 -9.07 9.08
N LEU A 232 -9.85 -8.44 8.36
CA LEU A 232 -9.44 -8.94 7.03
C LEU A 232 -8.79 -10.32 7.09
N PHE A 233 -7.99 -10.59 8.13
CA PHE A 233 -7.38 -11.89 8.32
C PHE A 233 -8.39 -12.93 8.77
N GLU A 234 -9.29 -12.58 9.67
CA GLU A 234 -10.33 -13.50 10.15
C GLU A 234 -11.29 -13.91 9.02
N ALA A 235 -11.62 -13.01 8.09
CA ALA A 235 -12.48 -13.32 6.95
C ALA A 235 -11.82 -14.26 5.92
N GLY A 236 -10.51 -14.17 5.72
CA GLY A 236 -9.76 -15.04 4.79
C GLY A 236 -9.69 -16.50 5.25
N VAL A 237 -9.57 -16.73 6.56
CA VAL A 237 -9.52 -18.08 7.16
C VAL A 237 -10.85 -18.84 6.95
N VAL A 238 -11.98 -18.13 6.97
CA VAL A 238 -13.31 -18.73 6.76
C VAL A 238 -13.53 -19.15 5.30
N SER A 239 -12.94 -18.42 4.34
CA SER A 239 -13.04 -18.77 2.91
C SER A 239 -12.21 -19.99 2.50
N GLU A 240 -11.07 -20.25 3.14
CA GLU A 240 -10.25 -21.42 2.84
C GLU A 240 -10.81 -22.69 3.51
N GLN A 241 -11.36 -22.59 4.72
CA GLN A 241 -11.92 -23.75 5.44
C GLN A 241 -13.29 -24.22 4.93
N SER A 242 -14.04 -23.36 4.23
CA SER A 242 -15.33 -23.74 3.60
C SER A 242 -15.19 -24.43 2.24
N SER A 243 -13.98 -24.47 1.66
CA SER A 243 -13.71 -25.18 0.40
C SER A 243 -13.44 -26.69 0.57
N GLY A 244 -13.54 -27.19 1.81
CA GLY A 244 -13.14 -28.54 2.21
C GLY A 244 -14.27 -29.55 2.46
N VAL A 245 -15.49 -29.39 1.95
CA VAL A 245 -16.48 -30.48 1.78
C VAL A 245 -17.36 -30.14 0.57
N GLY A 246 -17.49 -31.08 -0.36
CA GLY A 246 -17.86 -30.83 -1.75
C GLY A 246 -19.25 -30.26 -2.03
N ASP A 247 -19.36 -29.62 -3.21
CA ASP A 247 -20.46 -29.89 -4.12
C ASP A 247 -19.99 -29.70 -5.57
N MET A 248 -20.00 -30.80 -6.34
CA MET A 248 -19.83 -30.79 -7.78
C MET A 248 -21.16 -30.34 -8.40
N ALA A 249 -21.34 -29.03 -8.56
CA ALA A 249 -22.40 -28.47 -9.38
C ALA A 249 -21.79 -27.52 -10.41
N ALA A 250 -21.91 -27.91 -11.68
CA ALA A 250 -21.42 -27.19 -12.84
C ALA A 250 -21.90 -25.74 -12.88
N PHE A 251 -20.97 -24.78 -12.93
CA PHE A 251 -21.26 -23.43 -13.41
C PHE A 251 -20.50 -23.21 -14.72
N SER A 252 -21.30 -23.19 -15.79
CA SER A 252 -20.90 -22.95 -17.16
C SER A 252 -20.14 -21.63 -17.29
N SER A 253 -18.99 -21.73 -17.96
CA SER A 253 -18.25 -20.63 -18.57
C SER A 253 -19.13 -19.69 -19.41
N GLY A 254 -18.98 -18.38 -19.23
CA GLY A 254 -19.43 -17.39 -20.21
C GLY A 254 -19.86 -16.05 -19.61
N GLN A 255 -19.25 -14.96 -20.10
CA GLN A 255 -19.60 -13.55 -19.89
C GLN A 255 -19.03 -12.85 -18.65
N ALA A 256 -17.72 -12.60 -18.68
CA ALA A 256 -17.14 -11.39 -18.09
C ALA A 256 -16.00 -10.85 -18.98
N ALA A 257 -16.30 -10.69 -20.26
CA ALA A 257 -15.48 -9.89 -21.17
C ALA A 257 -16.45 -9.14 -22.09
N SER A 258 -16.22 -7.83 -22.24
CA SER A 258 -16.97 -6.87 -23.08
C SER A 258 -18.08 -6.08 -22.38
N ARG A 259 -17.66 -5.05 -21.61
CA ARG A 259 -18.38 -3.77 -21.49
C ARG A 259 -17.38 -2.62 -21.31
N MET A 260 -16.51 -2.42 -22.30
CA MET A 260 -15.79 -1.15 -22.50
C MET A 260 -15.46 -1.00 -23.99
N ALA A 261 -16.45 -0.56 -24.78
CA ALA A 261 -16.29 0.15 -26.06
C ALA A 261 -17.67 0.31 -26.72
N ALA A 262 -18.40 1.38 -26.41
CA ALA A 262 -19.47 1.91 -27.26
C ALA A 262 -20.00 3.24 -26.70
N VAL A 263 -19.18 4.29 -26.75
CA VAL A 263 -19.67 5.67 -26.81
C VAL A 263 -18.72 6.39 -27.77
N ILE A 264 -19.29 7.24 -28.63
CA ILE A 264 -18.67 8.02 -29.73
C ILE A 264 -18.70 7.27 -31.08
N THR A 265 -19.83 7.40 -31.79
CA THR A 265 -19.92 7.83 -33.21
C THR A 265 -21.36 7.72 -33.69
N GLN A 266 -22.21 8.70 -33.35
CA GLN A 266 -23.40 9.01 -34.14
C GLN A 266 -23.68 10.50 -34.02
N ASP A 267 -23.09 11.27 -34.94
CA ASP A 267 -23.64 12.55 -35.37
C ASP A 267 -23.26 12.71 -36.84
N THR A 268 -24.19 12.35 -37.72
CA THR A 268 -24.29 12.72 -39.14
C THR A 268 -25.47 11.96 -39.75
N HIS A 269 -26.68 12.49 -39.58
CA HIS A 269 -27.79 12.36 -40.53
C HIS A 269 -28.36 13.79 -40.63
N GLY A 270 -28.25 14.50 -41.74
CA GLY A 270 -28.79 14.09 -43.04
C GLY A 270 -30.16 14.77 -43.20
N GLY A 271 -30.16 16.10 -43.29
CA GLY A 271 -31.36 16.89 -43.59
C GLY A 271 -31.39 17.20 -45.08
N GLU A 272 -32.06 16.35 -45.85
CA GLU A 272 -32.41 16.57 -47.25
C GLU A 272 -33.80 17.24 -47.29
N MET A 273 -33.89 18.51 -47.68
CA MET A 273 -35.15 19.15 -48.04
C MET A 273 -35.14 19.44 -49.54
N ALA A 274 -36.10 18.82 -50.22
CA ALA A 274 -36.40 18.97 -51.64
C ALA A 274 -36.94 20.36 -51.98
N MET A 275 -36.53 20.85 -53.15
CA MET A 275 -37.15 21.92 -53.92
C MET A 275 -38.60 21.59 -54.30
N ASP A 276 -39.50 22.58 -54.23
CA ASP A 276 -40.40 22.84 -55.37
C ASP A 276 -40.96 24.28 -55.36
N LYS A 277 -40.75 24.95 -56.50
CA LYS A 277 -41.40 26.16 -57.08
C LYS A 277 -41.26 27.55 -56.43
#